data_AF-A0A8I1L8M5-F1
#
_entry.id   AF-A0A8I1L8M5-F1
#
_cell.length_a   1.000
_cell.length_b   1.000
_cell.length_c   1.000
_cell.angle_alpha   90.00
_cell.angle_beta   90.00
_cell.angle_gamma   90.00
#
_symmetry.space_group_name_H-M   'P 1'
#
loop_
_entity.id
_entity.type
_entity.pdbx_description
1 polymer ?
#
loop_
_entity_poly.entity_id
_entity_poly.type
_entity_poly.pdbx_seq_one_letter_code
_entity_poly.pdbx_strand_id
1 'polypeptide(L)'
;MVFTAVLAAIAVIAAMVTVPGSKAGAAEPTDFTPNVEMGGRVNVGEDAQAWGSLTWAGPPKDGTKANPNNNVGWAWCIDPLDKYPNNKTSVLYSKDNATKLSIPSEYRDAVIRLALEWQKAIKAGDKAAAGTYVVYMIALVSERPDNRTAAAYTINGQQPKYNNPYDQVNFPTFNGSMKEFTDLTGLEIESAYTPGNKGPSFKKVSEIPEQPADYFVTVVIPVEKNGKRAPGMQRVMPPDQPGLPDDEGETEEPTTSPEIPSTEENPSDETTPENPDGETSSNETTENPEPSDSEGTTTDETDEPTPSKTTDVVPNPEPTPTSSEQEKKLE
;
A
#
# COMPACT_ATOMS: atom_id res chain seq x y z
N MET A 1 36.58 34.99 23.54
CA MET A 1 35.63 34.23 22.71
C MET A 1 36.43 33.27 21.87
N VAL A 2 36.34 31.97 22.13
CA VAL A 2 36.89 30.93 21.26
C VAL A 2 35.72 29.97 21.01
N PHE A 3 35.17 30.02 19.81
CA PHE A 3 34.08 29.14 19.39
C PHE A 3 34.70 27.79 19.00
N THR A 4 34.47 26.78 19.83
CA THR A 4 34.78 25.39 19.51
C THR A 4 33.66 24.86 18.62
N ALA A 5 33.87 24.85 17.30
CA ALA A 5 32.96 24.20 16.36
C ALA A 5 33.16 22.68 16.42
N VAL A 6 32.22 21.98 17.04
CA VAL A 6 32.12 20.51 16.96
C VAL A 6 31.38 20.18 15.67
N LEU A 7 32.13 19.87 14.61
CA LEU A 7 31.59 19.28 13.38
C LEU A 7 31.35 17.79 13.63
N ALA A 8 30.09 17.41 13.85
CA ALA A 8 29.66 16.02 13.79
C ALA A 8 29.69 15.57 12.32
N ALA A 9 30.71 14.79 11.94
CA ALA A 9 30.76 14.10 10.68
C ALA A 9 29.80 12.90 10.74
N ILE A 10 28.63 13.02 10.10
CA ILE A 10 27.74 11.88 9.86
C ILE A 10 28.37 11.09 8.73
N ALA A 11 29.01 9.96 9.06
CA ALA A 11 29.46 9.00 8.07
C ALA A 11 28.23 8.27 7.50
N VAL A 12 27.81 8.66 6.29
CA VAL A 12 26.82 7.92 5.52
C VAL A 12 27.53 6.69 4.94
N ILE A 13 27.35 5.54 5.58
CA ILE A 13 27.81 4.26 5.04
C ILE A 13 26.81 3.84 3.96
N ALA A 14 27.11 4.18 2.71
CA ALA A 14 26.45 3.58 1.56
C ALA A 14 27.03 2.18 1.35
N ALA A 15 26.51 1.20 2.09
CA ALA A 15 26.75 -0.21 1.76
C ALA A 15 25.88 -0.56 0.55
N MET A 16 26.41 -0.37 -0.66
CA MET A 16 25.90 -1.07 -1.83
C MET A 16 26.26 -2.55 -1.69
N VAL A 17 25.49 -3.27 -0.86
CA VAL A 17 25.50 -4.73 -0.89
C VAL A 17 24.78 -5.10 -2.18
N THR A 18 25.54 -5.39 -3.23
CA THR A 18 25.02 -6.07 -4.41
C THR A 18 24.69 -7.51 -3.97
N VAL A 19 23.52 -7.68 -3.33
CA VAL A 19 23.00 -9.00 -2.98
C VAL A 19 22.74 -9.73 -4.30
N PRO A 20 23.29 -10.93 -4.53
CA PRO A 20 22.98 -11.74 -5.72
C PRO A 20 21.54 -12.28 -5.65
N GLY A 21 20.55 -11.40 -5.79
CA GLY A 21 19.13 -11.76 -5.83
C GLY A 21 18.80 -12.35 -7.20
N SER A 22 18.79 -13.68 -7.30
CA SER A 22 18.62 -14.45 -8.55
C SER A 22 17.21 -14.38 -9.17
N LYS A 23 16.39 -13.35 -8.86
CA LYS A 23 14.99 -13.25 -9.31
C LYS A 23 14.62 -11.94 -10.01
N ALA A 24 15.24 -10.80 -9.72
CA ALA A 24 14.81 -9.53 -10.32
C ALA A 24 15.16 -9.42 -11.82
N GLY A 25 16.36 -9.85 -12.21
CA GLY A 25 16.85 -9.74 -13.59
C GLY A 25 16.13 -10.61 -14.64
N ALA A 26 15.40 -11.65 -14.24
CA ALA A 26 14.67 -12.57 -15.13
C ALA A 26 13.14 -12.50 -14.98
N ALA A 27 12.65 -11.71 -14.02
CA ALA A 27 11.23 -11.57 -13.74
C ALA A 27 10.54 -10.75 -14.84
N GLU A 28 9.46 -11.29 -15.40
CA GLU A 28 8.54 -10.55 -16.26
C GLU A 28 7.40 -9.97 -15.43
N PRO A 29 6.84 -8.79 -15.76
CA PRO A 29 5.68 -8.22 -15.06
C PRO A 29 4.49 -9.17 -14.96
N THR A 30 4.40 -10.16 -15.86
CA THR A 30 3.37 -11.19 -15.90
C THR A 30 3.64 -12.36 -14.94
N ASP A 31 4.63 -12.32 -14.06
CA ASP A 31 4.96 -13.49 -13.22
C ASP A 31 4.26 -13.50 -11.84
N PHE A 32 3.47 -12.47 -11.51
CA PHE A 32 2.75 -12.44 -10.22
C PHE A 32 1.63 -13.49 -10.14
N THR A 33 1.33 -13.97 -8.93
CA THR A 33 0.15 -14.78 -8.67
C THR A 33 -1.01 -13.87 -8.21
N PRO A 34 -2.20 -13.93 -8.83
CA PRO A 34 -3.35 -13.17 -8.39
C PRO A 34 -3.72 -13.48 -6.94
N ASN A 35 -3.74 -12.47 -6.08
CA ASN A 35 -4.09 -12.66 -4.67
C ASN A 35 -5.62 -12.56 -4.49
N VAL A 36 -6.27 -13.61 -3.99
CA VAL A 36 -7.74 -13.63 -3.84
C VAL A 36 -8.23 -13.46 -2.40
N GLU A 37 -7.32 -13.38 -1.43
CA GLU A 37 -7.62 -13.47 0.00
C GLU A 37 -7.36 -12.16 0.77
N MET A 38 -6.36 -11.38 0.37
CA MET A 38 -5.83 -10.25 1.14
C MET A 38 -6.85 -9.21 1.60
N GLY A 39 -7.81 -8.84 0.74
CA GLY A 39 -8.84 -7.84 1.05
C GLY A 39 -10.14 -8.41 1.62
N GLY A 40 -10.21 -9.73 1.88
CA GLY A 40 -11.40 -10.37 2.42
C GLY A 40 -12.59 -10.41 1.45
N ARG A 41 -13.78 -10.04 1.94
CA ARG A 41 -15.02 -10.00 1.13
C ARG A 41 -15.10 -8.69 0.35
N VAL A 42 -15.61 -8.75 -0.88
CA VAL A 42 -15.69 -7.56 -1.73
C VAL A 42 -16.95 -6.76 -1.38
N ASN A 43 -16.85 -5.43 -1.32
CA ASN A 43 -17.95 -4.52 -0.96
C ASN A 43 -18.56 -4.74 0.44
N VAL A 44 -17.90 -5.50 1.32
CA VAL A 44 -18.38 -5.80 2.67
C VAL A 44 -17.24 -5.61 3.66
N GLY A 45 -17.49 -4.82 4.72
CA GLY A 45 -16.52 -4.57 5.79
C GLY A 45 -15.44 -3.54 5.45
N GLU A 46 -14.50 -3.39 6.38
CA GLU A 46 -13.41 -2.40 6.33
C GLU A 46 -12.04 -3.04 6.02
N ASP A 47 -11.97 -4.36 5.82
CA ASP A 47 -10.71 -5.10 5.68
C ASP A 47 -9.82 -4.61 4.54
N ALA A 48 -10.40 -4.46 3.34
CA ALA A 48 -9.70 -3.89 2.19
C ALA A 48 -9.39 -2.39 2.38
N GLN A 49 -10.28 -1.65 3.06
CA GLN A 49 -10.09 -0.22 3.32
C GLN A 49 -8.91 0.02 4.26
N ALA A 50 -8.66 -0.87 5.21
CA ALA A 50 -7.51 -0.80 6.12
C ALA A 50 -6.17 -0.84 5.35
N TRP A 51 -6.13 -1.47 4.16
CA TRP A 51 -4.97 -1.47 3.26
C TRP A 51 -4.87 -0.21 2.38
N GLY A 52 -5.76 0.78 2.55
CA GLY A 52 -5.81 1.99 1.74
C GLY A 52 -6.57 1.79 0.42
N SER A 53 -5.89 1.99 -0.71
CA SER A 53 -6.53 1.91 -2.04
C SER A 53 -6.68 0.49 -2.59
N LEU A 54 -6.57 -0.54 -1.74
CA LEU A 54 -6.71 -1.94 -2.14
C LEU A 54 -8.13 -2.19 -2.67
N THR A 55 -8.23 -2.67 -3.91
CA THR A 55 -9.50 -2.89 -4.60
C THR A 55 -9.49 -4.23 -5.32
N TRP A 56 -10.68 -4.82 -5.47
CA TRP A 56 -10.87 -6.05 -6.23
C TRP A 56 -10.80 -5.78 -7.75
N ALA A 57 -9.78 -6.32 -8.40
CA ALA A 57 -9.56 -6.34 -9.86
C ALA A 57 -9.65 -7.76 -10.45
N GLY A 58 -10.31 -8.68 -9.72
CA GLY A 58 -10.63 -10.03 -10.20
C GLY A 58 -11.98 -10.13 -10.92
N PRO A 59 -12.45 -11.35 -11.23
CA PRO A 59 -13.75 -11.58 -11.88
C PRO A 59 -14.91 -11.18 -10.95
N PRO A 60 -16.15 -11.07 -11.45
CA PRO A 60 -17.30 -10.68 -10.65
C PRO A 60 -17.45 -11.53 -9.37
N LYS A 61 -17.44 -10.84 -8.24
CA LYS A 61 -17.63 -11.37 -6.88
C LYS A 61 -18.49 -10.38 -6.10
N ASP A 62 -19.38 -10.87 -5.22
CA ASP A 62 -20.18 -10.05 -4.29
C ASP A 62 -20.84 -8.81 -4.93
N GLY A 63 -21.54 -9.00 -6.06
CA GLY A 63 -22.30 -7.94 -6.74
C GLY A 63 -21.49 -6.91 -7.52
N THR A 64 -20.18 -7.11 -7.68
CA THR A 64 -19.33 -6.22 -8.48
C THR A 64 -19.72 -6.19 -9.96
N LYS A 65 -19.58 -5.03 -10.60
CA LYS A 65 -19.74 -4.83 -12.04
C LYS A 65 -18.39 -5.00 -12.76
N ALA A 66 -17.66 -6.05 -12.42
CA ALA A 66 -16.35 -6.35 -13.02
C ALA A 66 -16.51 -7.06 -14.37
N ASN A 67 -15.45 -7.06 -15.18
CA ASN A 67 -15.41 -7.89 -16.38
C ASN A 67 -15.19 -9.36 -15.97
N PRO A 68 -15.95 -10.33 -16.53
CA PRO A 68 -15.83 -11.76 -16.20
C PRO A 68 -14.44 -12.35 -16.44
N ASN A 69 -13.65 -11.74 -17.33
CA ASN A 69 -12.31 -12.21 -17.70
C ASN A 69 -11.19 -11.54 -16.89
N ASN A 70 -11.52 -10.69 -15.91
CA ASN A 70 -10.52 -10.14 -15.02
C ASN A 70 -9.82 -11.26 -14.23
N ASN A 71 -8.49 -11.17 -14.07
CA ASN A 71 -7.70 -12.22 -13.41
C ASN A 71 -6.55 -11.65 -12.56
N VAL A 72 -6.69 -10.44 -11.99
CA VAL A 72 -5.63 -9.80 -11.17
C VAL A 72 -5.82 -10.05 -9.67
N GLY A 73 -7.05 -10.21 -9.20
CA GLY A 73 -7.35 -10.37 -7.77
C GLY A 73 -7.35 -9.03 -7.02
N TRP A 74 -6.95 -9.03 -5.75
CA TRP A 74 -6.74 -7.83 -4.94
C TRP A 74 -5.47 -7.10 -5.39
N ALA A 75 -5.59 -5.78 -5.60
CA ALA A 75 -4.47 -4.93 -6.02
C ALA A 75 -4.71 -3.47 -5.61
N TRP A 76 -3.65 -2.68 -5.47
CA TRP A 76 -3.76 -1.27 -5.11
C TRP A 76 -4.02 -0.40 -6.31
N CYS A 77 -5.05 0.42 -6.20
CA CYS A 77 -5.35 1.49 -7.12
C CYS A 77 -4.34 2.63 -6.99
N ILE A 78 -3.74 3.07 -8.10
CA ILE A 78 -2.69 4.11 -8.11
C ILE A 78 -3.09 5.41 -8.85
N ASP A 79 -4.36 5.55 -9.22
CA ASP A 79 -4.90 6.69 -9.97
C ASP A 79 -6.22 7.18 -9.31
N PRO A 80 -6.18 7.76 -8.09
CA PRO A 80 -7.30 7.87 -7.14
C PRO A 80 -8.58 8.57 -7.65
N LEU A 81 -8.49 9.48 -8.62
CA LEU A 81 -9.65 10.19 -9.18
C LEU A 81 -10.25 9.48 -10.39
N ASP A 82 -9.69 8.34 -10.79
CA ASP A 82 -10.19 7.48 -11.85
C ASP A 82 -11.08 6.36 -11.29
N LYS A 83 -11.83 5.70 -12.18
CA LYS A 83 -12.83 4.69 -11.85
C LYS A 83 -12.19 3.36 -11.41
N TYR A 84 -12.70 2.81 -10.32
CA TYR A 84 -12.29 1.51 -9.77
C TYR A 84 -12.48 0.32 -10.73
N PRO A 85 -11.66 -0.74 -10.61
CA PRO A 85 -11.75 -1.94 -11.44
C PRO A 85 -13.11 -2.67 -11.43
N ASN A 86 -13.84 -2.58 -10.32
CA ASN A 86 -15.04 -3.36 -10.05
C ASN A 86 -16.36 -2.68 -10.50
N ASN A 87 -16.29 -1.62 -11.31
CA ASN A 87 -17.46 -0.79 -11.68
C ASN A 87 -17.86 -0.81 -13.17
N LYS A 88 -17.07 -1.44 -14.06
CA LYS A 88 -17.31 -1.44 -15.51
C LYS A 88 -16.97 -2.79 -16.15
N THR A 89 -17.99 -3.48 -16.67
CA THR A 89 -17.87 -4.81 -17.28
C THR A 89 -17.14 -4.84 -18.62
N SER A 90 -16.98 -3.68 -19.28
CA SER A 90 -16.33 -3.59 -20.59
C SER A 90 -14.82 -3.34 -20.52
N VAL A 91 -14.25 -3.20 -19.33
CA VAL A 91 -12.83 -2.93 -19.10
C VAL A 91 -12.17 -4.18 -18.54
N LEU A 92 -11.08 -4.60 -19.14
CA LEU A 92 -10.34 -5.80 -18.76
C LEU A 92 -9.11 -5.44 -17.94
N TYR A 93 -9.02 -6.02 -16.76
CA TYR A 93 -7.81 -6.14 -15.94
C TYR A 93 -7.28 -7.55 -16.11
N SER A 94 -6.37 -7.71 -17.08
CA SER A 94 -5.69 -8.99 -17.32
C SER A 94 -4.26 -8.91 -16.81
N LYS A 95 -3.80 -9.96 -16.14
CA LYS A 95 -2.41 -10.25 -15.82
C LYS A 95 -1.52 -10.16 -17.08
N ASP A 96 -2.03 -10.52 -18.25
CA ASP A 96 -1.31 -10.41 -19.52
C ASP A 96 -1.06 -8.95 -19.96
N ASN A 97 -1.76 -7.99 -19.36
CA ASN A 97 -1.56 -6.55 -19.57
C ASN A 97 -0.64 -5.94 -18.50
N ALA A 98 0.03 -6.77 -17.69
CA ALA A 98 1.01 -6.29 -16.73
C ALA A 98 2.24 -5.75 -17.45
N THR A 99 2.76 -4.64 -16.95
CA THR A 99 3.94 -3.97 -17.48
C THR A 99 4.79 -3.40 -16.35
N LYS A 100 6.03 -3.04 -16.68
CA LYS A 100 6.88 -2.23 -15.81
C LYS A 100 6.28 -0.83 -15.73
N LEU A 101 6.06 -0.34 -14.52
CA LEU A 101 5.60 1.01 -14.27
C LEU A 101 6.56 2.01 -14.91
N SER A 102 6.04 2.91 -15.74
CA SER A 102 6.81 4.02 -16.28
C SER A 102 7.06 5.03 -15.17
N ILE A 103 8.32 5.18 -14.76
CA ILE A 103 8.74 6.09 -13.69
C ILE A 103 9.70 7.12 -14.30
N PRO A 104 9.48 8.44 -14.11
CA PRO A 104 10.46 9.45 -14.47
C PRO A 104 11.83 9.14 -13.84
N SER A 105 12.90 9.29 -14.62
CA SER A 105 14.26 8.89 -14.19
C SER A 105 14.67 9.51 -12.85
N GLU A 106 14.27 10.76 -12.61
CA GLU A 106 14.55 11.54 -11.40
C GLU A 106 13.86 10.99 -10.14
N TYR A 107 12.82 10.16 -10.30
CA TYR A 107 12.06 9.55 -9.20
C TYR A 107 12.26 8.05 -9.09
N ARG A 108 12.98 7.42 -10.04
CA ARG A 108 13.06 5.96 -10.16
C ARG A 108 13.51 5.30 -8.87
N ASP A 109 14.65 5.71 -8.33
CA ASP A 109 15.21 5.08 -7.13
C ASP A 109 14.37 5.35 -5.88
N ALA A 110 13.77 6.53 -5.77
CA ALA A 110 12.83 6.84 -4.69
C ALA A 110 11.58 5.94 -4.73
N VAL A 111 11.01 5.72 -5.92
CA VAL A 111 9.84 4.86 -6.11
C VAL A 111 10.19 3.40 -5.82
N ILE A 112 11.35 2.91 -6.27
CA ILE A 112 11.78 1.55 -5.96
C ILE A 112 11.98 1.36 -4.45
N ARG A 113 12.59 2.33 -3.75
CA ARG A 113 12.68 2.30 -2.28
C ARG A 113 11.30 2.25 -1.60
N LEU A 114 10.36 3.08 -2.04
CA LEU A 114 8.98 3.05 -1.53
C LEU A 114 8.31 1.69 -1.79
N ALA A 115 8.56 1.08 -2.95
CA ALA A 115 8.00 -0.22 -3.29
C ALA A 115 8.60 -1.36 -2.43
N LEU A 116 9.88 -1.28 -2.07
CA LEU A 116 10.52 -2.20 -1.13
C LEU A 116 9.90 -2.07 0.27
N GLU A 117 9.72 -0.85 0.79
CA GLU A 117 9.06 -0.62 2.09
C GLU A 117 7.59 -1.06 2.08
N TRP A 118 6.89 -0.87 0.96
CA TRP A 118 5.55 -1.39 0.75
C TRP A 118 5.51 -2.93 0.79
N GLN A 119 6.45 -3.63 0.16
CA GLN A 119 6.53 -5.09 0.21
C GLN A 119 6.81 -5.59 1.63
N LYS A 120 7.68 -4.90 2.39
CA LYS A 120 7.93 -5.19 3.82
C LYS A 120 6.67 -5.00 4.66
N ALA A 121 5.94 -3.90 4.47
CA ALA A 121 4.71 -3.62 5.18
C ALA A 121 3.63 -4.70 4.91
N ILE A 122 3.52 -5.17 3.67
CA ILE A 122 2.62 -6.29 3.32
C ILE A 122 3.00 -7.54 4.10
N LYS A 123 4.28 -7.94 4.07
CA LYS A 123 4.78 -9.13 4.78
C LYS A 123 4.58 -9.05 6.29
N ALA A 124 4.74 -7.86 6.87
CA ALA A 124 4.51 -7.60 8.29
C ALA A 124 3.01 -7.51 8.66
N GLY A 125 2.10 -7.45 7.68
CA GLY A 125 0.68 -7.20 7.93
C GLY A 125 0.37 -5.76 8.34
N ASP A 126 1.30 -4.82 8.17
CA ASP A 126 1.12 -3.40 8.47
C ASP A 126 0.33 -2.73 7.34
N LYS A 127 -1.00 -2.82 7.46
CA LYS A 127 -1.93 -2.31 6.45
C LYS A 127 -1.84 -0.80 6.28
N ALA A 128 -1.61 -0.07 7.37
CA ALA A 128 -1.57 1.37 7.36
C ALA A 128 -0.30 1.89 6.69
N ALA A 129 0.86 1.30 7.01
CA ALA A 129 2.12 1.62 6.32
C ALA A 129 2.05 1.27 4.83
N ALA A 130 1.51 0.10 4.47
CA ALA A 130 1.32 -0.28 3.08
C ALA A 130 0.44 0.74 2.32
N GLY A 131 -0.67 1.17 2.91
CA GLY A 131 -1.52 2.22 2.35
C GLY A 131 -0.78 3.56 2.17
N THR A 132 -0.01 3.97 3.18
CA THR A 132 0.81 5.20 3.15
C THR A 132 1.85 5.20 2.05
N TYR A 133 2.61 4.11 1.88
CA TYR A 133 3.62 4.02 0.83
C TYR A 133 3.03 4.04 -0.58
N VAL A 134 1.82 3.53 -0.76
CA VAL A 134 1.09 3.69 -2.02
C VAL A 134 0.74 5.15 -2.28
N VAL A 135 0.31 5.92 -1.28
CA VAL A 135 0.06 7.38 -1.44
C VAL A 135 1.34 8.12 -1.85
N TYR A 136 2.48 7.78 -1.26
CA TYR A 136 3.77 8.34 -1.65
C TYR A 136 4.14 8.01 -3.11
N MET A 137 3.94 6.76 -3.53
CA MET A 137 4.16 6.37 -4.92
C MET A 137 3.22 7.11 -5.87
N ILE A 138 1.92 7.23 -5.55
CA ILE A 138 0.93 7.94 -6.37
C ILE A 138 1.38 9.38 -6.66
N ALA A 139 1.91 10.10 -5.67
CA ALA A 139 2.38 11.48 -5.84
C ALA A 139 3.48 11.60 -6.93
N LEU A 140 4.28 10.55 -7.12
CA LEU A 140 5.41 10.52 -8.05
C LEU A 140 5.03 9.92 -9.42
N VAL A 141 4.17 8.88 -9.47
CA VAL A 141 4.01 8.00 -10.65
C VAL A 141 2.61 7.93 -11.24
N SER A 142 1.61 8.59 -10.64
CA SER A 142 0.28 8.61 -11.24
C SER A 142 0.32 9.31 -12.61
N GLU A 143 -0.38 8.75 -13.60
CA GLU A 143 -0.41 9.26 -14.99
C GLU A 143 -0.99 10.68 -15.05
N ARG A 144 -2.07 10.92 -14.30
CA ARG A 144 -2.76 12.20 -14.31
C ARG A 144 -2.16 13.17 -13.30
N PRO A 145 -1.94 14.44 -13.68
CA PRO A 145 -1.56 15.50 -12.74
C PRO A 145 -2.49 15.61 -11.54
N ASP A 146 -3.82 15.57 -11.73
CA ASP A 146 -4.79 15.74 -10.65
C ASP A 146 -4.67 14.66 -9.56
N ASN A 147 -4.39 13.42 -9.96
CA ASN A 147 -4.16 12.29 -9.06
C ASN A 147 -2.88 12.49 -8.23
N ARG A 148 -1.81 12.95 -8.88
CA ARG A 148 -0.54 13.29 -8.20
C ARG A 148 -0.76 14.43 -7.21
N THR A 149 -1.52 15.45 -7.61
CA THR A 149 -1.92 16.60 -6.76
C THR A 149 -2.73 16.13 -5.55
N ALA A 150 -3.71 15.25 -5.73
CA ALA A 150 -4.50 14.69 -4.63
C ALA A 150 -3.63 13.98 -3.58
N ALA A 151 -2.64 13.20 -4.03
CA ALA A 151 -1.68 12.56 -3.14
C ALA A 151 -0.75 13.58 -2.47
N ALA A 152 -0.16 14.53 -3.21
CA ALA A 152 0.71 15.55 -2.65
C ALA A 152 0.02 16.41 -1.58
N TYR A 153 -1.24 16.79 -1.81
CA TYR A 153 -2.05 17.52 -0.83
C TYR A 153 -2.45 16.70 0.41
N THR A 154 -2.50 15.38 0.26
CA THR A 154 -2.70 14.48 1.39
C THR A 154 -1.43 14.41 2.23
N ILE A 155 -0.27 14.22 1.58
CA ILE A 155 1.04 14.13 2.24
C ILE A 155 1.38 15.40 3.02
N ASN A 156 1.08 16.57 2.46
CA ASN A 156 1.34 17.86 3.12
C ASN A 156 0.20 18.36 4.01
N GLY A 157 -0.94 17.64 4.06
CA GLY A 157 -2.10 17.95 4.88
C GLY A 157 -2.90 19.20 4.48
N GLN A 158 -2.59 19.88 3.37
CA GLN A 158 -3.22 21.16 3.01
C GLN A 158 -4.63 20.99 2.42
N GLN A 159 -4.83 20.05 1.50
CA GLN A 159 -6.11 19.84 0.81
C GLN A 159 -6.42 18.34 0.60
N PRO A 160 -6.61 17.56 1.68
CA PRO A 160 -6.78 16.10 1.58
C PRO A 160 -8.05 15.66 0.82
N LYS A 161 -8.98 16.59 0.54
CA LYS A 161 -10.21 16.36 -0.23
C LYS A 161 -10.13 16.85 -1.69
N TYR A 162 -8.94 17.25 -2.16
CA TYR A 162 -8.76 17.87 -3.48
C TYR A 162 -9.46 17.08 -4.60
N ASN A 163 -10.32 17.77 -5.37
CA ASN A 163 -11.09 17.22 -6.49
C ASN A 163 -11.90 15.94 -6.18
N ASN A 164 -12.20 15.66 -4.91
CA ASN A 164 -13.10 14.57 -4.56
C ASN A 164 -14.56 15.00 -4.78
N PRO A 165 -15.32 14.35 -5.69
CA PRO A 165 -16.69 14.76 -5.99
C PRO A 165 -17.68 14.55 -4.83
N TYR A 166 -17.30 13.80 -3.80
CA TYR A 166 -18.12 13.51 -2.63
C TYR A 166 -17.73 14.34 -1.39
N ASP A 167 -16.81 15.30 -1.53
CA ASP A 167 -16.23 16.07 -0.42
C ASP A 167 -15.66 15.16 0.70
N GLN A 168 -15.11 14.01 0.31
CA GLN A 168 -14.46 13.06 1.21
C GLN A 168 -12.93 13.21 1.14
N VAL A 169 -12.25 12.77 2.19
CA VAL A 169 -10.78 12.65 2.18
C VAL A 169 -10.40 11.58 1.16
N ASN A 170 -9.45 11.89 0.27
CA ASN A 170 -9.05 10.98 -0.81
C ASN A 170 -8.37 9.71 -0.29
N PHE A 171 -7.61 9.81 0.81
CA PHE A 171 -6.90 8.69 1.43
C PHE A 171 -7.15 8.69 2.94
N PRO A 172 -8.31 8.18 3.40
CA PRO A 172 -8.72 8.28 4.80
C PRO A 172 -7.84 7.46 5.76
N THR A 173 -7.09 6.47 5.25
CA THR A 173 -6.17 5.63 6.04
C THR A 173 -4.72 6.09 6.00
N PHE A 174 -4.43 7.20 5.33
CA PHE A 174 -3.08 7.77 5.30
C PHE A 174 -2.64 8.17 6.72
N ASN A 175 -1.53 7.59 7.18
CA ASN A 175 -0.95 7.85 8.50
C ASN A 175 0.48 8.42 8.43
N GLY A 176 0.99 8.67 7.23
CA GLY A 176 2.34 9.17 7.02
C GLY A 176 2.48 10.67 7.25
N SER A 177 3.66 11.19 6.92
CA SER A 177 3.97 12.63 7.02
C SER A 177 4.84 13.14 5.89
N MET A 178 4.97 14.48 5.76
CA MET A 178 5.98 15.07 4.88
C MET A 178 7.40 14.66 5.27
N LYS A 179 7.69 14.57 6.58
CA LYS A 179 9.02 14.23 7.05
C LYS A 179 9.39 12.81 6.61
N GLU A 180 8.50 11.86 6.83
CA GLU A 180 8.70 10.46 6.41
C GLU A 180 8.84 10.36 4.89
N PHE A 181 7.98 11.05 4.13
CA PHE A 181 8.11 11.12 2.67
C PHE A 181 9.52 11.58 2.27
N THR A 182 10.03 12.65 2.88
CA THR A 182 11.37 13.18 2.59
C THR A 182 12.49 12.25 3.04
N ASP A 183 12.38 11.62 4.21
CA ASP A 183 13.37 10.66 4.69
C ASP A 183 13.48 9.44 3.76
N LEU A 184 12.36 8.94 3.25
CA LEU A 184 12.30 7.77 2.36
C LEU A 184 12.70 8.07 0.92
N THR A 185 12.34 9.26 0.42
CA THR A 185 12.51 9.58 -1.01
C THR A 185 13.68 10.51 -1.31
N GLY A 186 14.17 11.24 -0.31
CA GLY A 186 15.09 12.37 -0.48
C GLY A 186 14.50 13.57 -1.22
N LEU A 187 13.17 13.61 -1.35
CA LEU A 187 12.41 14.65 -2.03
C LEU A 187 11.54 15.43 -1.04
N GLU A 188 11.42 16.74 -1.26
CA GLU A 188 10.42 17.58 -0.62
C GLU A 188 9.38 18.02 -1.65
N ILE A 189 8.12 18.12 -1.21
CA ILE A 189 7.05 18.73 -2.02
C ILE A 189 7.29 20.24 -2.04
N GLU A 190 7.80 20.75 -3.16
CA GLU A 190 7.99 22.19 -3.37
C GLU A 190 6.63 22.86 -3.65
N SER A 191 5.81 22.23 -4.49
CA SER A 191 4.42 22.62 -4.69
C SER A 191 3.55 21.38 -4.89
N ALA A 192 2.47 21.27 -4.13
CA ALA A 192 1.49 20.20 -4.33
C ALA A 192 0.65 20.41 -5.60
N TYR A 193 0.55 21.65 -6.10
CA TYR A 193 -0.15 21.98 -7.33
C TYR A 193 0.65 22.99 -8.16
N THR A 194 1.11 22.57 -9.33
CA THR A 194 1.67 23.48 -10.34
C THR A 194 0.58 23.82 -11.35
N PRO A 195 0.24 25.11 -11.57
CA PRO A 195 -0.77 25.52 -12.54
C PRO A 195 -0.57 24.88 -13.92
N GLY A 196 -1.68 24.44 -14.53
CA GLY A 196 -1.70 23.72 -15.80
C GLY A 196 -1.60 22.20 -15.65
N ASN A 197 -1.12 21.50 -16.68
CA ASN A 197 -1.10 20.03 -16.74
C ASN A 197 0.18 19.41 -16.15
N LYS A 198 0.87 20.08 -15.22
CA LYS A 198 2.20 19.64 -14.73
C LYS A 198 2.15 18.79 -13.46
N GLY A 199 1.16 18.99 -12.59
CA GLY A 199 1.03 18.28 -11.31
C GLY A 199 1.93 18.86 -10.22
N PRO A 200 2.20 18.13 -9.13
CA PRO A 200 3.11 18.59 -8.09
C PRO A 200 4.57 18.70 -8.59
N SER A 201 5.34 19.60 -7.98
CA SER A 201 6.80 19.70 -8.16
C SER A 201 7.52 19.26 -6.89
N PHE A 202 8.68 18.64 -7.08
CA PHE A 202 9.50 18.11 -6.01
C PHE A 202 10.91 18.65 -6.10
N LYS A 203 11.52 18.91 -4.95
CA LYS A 203 12.92 19.32 -4.83
C LYS A 203 13.70 18.19 -4.19
N LYS A 204 14.82 17.79 -4.81
CA LYS A 204 15.79 16.90 -4.17
C LYS A 204 16.49 17.64 -3.04
N VAL A 205 16.41 17.11 -1.82
CA VAL A 205 16.99 17.72 -0.61
C VAL A 205 18.01 16.82 0.08
N SER A 206 18.07 15.54 -0.29
CA SER A 206 19.12 14.62 0.11
C SER A 206 19.50 13.68 -1.04
N GLU A 207 20.59 12.95 -0.86
CA GLU A 207 20.98 11.92 -1.82
C GLU A 207 19.95 10.78 -1.81
N ILE A 208 19.58 10.31 -3.00
CA ILE A 208 18.67 9.19 -3.18
C ILE A 208 19.56 8.00 -3.53
N PRO A 209 19.68 6.99 -2.65
CA PRO A 209 20.50 5.82 -2.93
C PRO A 209 20.04 5.11 -4.20
N GLU A 210 20.97 4.94 -5.14
CA GLU A 210 20.71 4.24 -6.40
C GLU A 210 20.19 2.82 -6.13
N GLN A 211 19.21 2.38 -6.92
CA GLN A 211 18.65 1.04 -6.83
C GLN A 211 19.11 0.20 -8.02
N PRO A 212 19.28 -1.13 -7.89
CA PRO A 212 19.67 -2.01 -9.00
C PRO A 212 18.81 -1.77 -10.24
N ALA A 213 19.44 -1.68 -11.42
CA ALA A 213 18.79 -1.24 -12.66
C ALA A 213 17.70 -2.21 -13.16
N ASP A 214 17.79 -3.48 -12.77
CA ASP A 214 16.81 -4.52 -13.07
C ASP A 214 15.57 -4.46 -12.18
N TYR A 215 15.58 -3.70 -11.08
CA TYR A 215 14.41 -3.55 -10.23
C TYR A 215 13.31 -2.75 -10.93
N PHE A 216 12.07 -3.20 -10.77
CA PHE A 216 10.90 -2.51 -11.32
C PHE A 216 9.66 -2.75 -10.46
N VAL A 217 8.68 -1.85 -10.61
CA VAL A 217 7.32 -2.01 -10.09
C VAL A 217 6.43 -2.53 -11.21
N THR A 218 5.64 -3.56 -10.94
CA THR A 218 4.64 -4.13 -11.83
C THR A 218 3.32 -3.40 -11.68
N VAL A 219 2.69 -3.03 -12.80
CA VAL A 219 1.32 -2.52 -12.84
C VAL A 219 0.52 -3.20 -13.93
N VAL A 220 -0.76 -3.44 -13.67
CA VAL A 220 -1.71 -3.93 -14.67
C VAL A 220 -2.42 -2.75 -15.32
N ILE A 221 -2.33 -2.68 -16.64
CA ILE A 221 -2.98 -1.63 -17.44
C ILE A 221 -4.40 -2.07 -17.80
N PRO A 222 -5.45 -1.32 -17.41
CA PRO A 222 -6.81 -1.63 -17.83
C PRO A 222 -6.98 -1.34 -19.31
N VAL A 223 -7.60 -2.27 -20.04
CA VAL A 223 -7.84 -2.11 -21.49
C VAL A 223 -9.32 -2.22 -21.83
N GLU A 224 -9.74 -1.54 -22.90
CA GLU A 224 -11.05 -1.75 -23.52
C GLU A 224 -11.03 -2.95 -24.47
N LYS A 225 -12.19 -3.32 -25.02
CA LYS A 225 -12.32 -4.42 -26.00
C LYS A 225 -11.43 -4.28 -27.23
N ASN A 226 -11.02 -3.06 -27.57
CA ASN A 226 -10.12 -2.77 -28.70
C ASN A 226 -8.62 -2.92 -28.35
N GLY A 227 -8.30 -3.37 -27.12
CA GLY A 227 -6.94 -3.55 -26.63
C GLY A 227 -6.23 -2.28 -26.18
N LYS A 228 -6.85 -1.10 -26.28
CA LYS A 228 -6.25 0.17 -25.86
C LYS A 228 -6.48 0.41 -24.37
N ARG A 229 -5.54 1.15 -23.74
CA ARG A 229 -5.68 1.71 -22.38
C ARG A 229 -7.07 2.33 -22.21
N ALA A 230 -7.83 1.86 -21.24
CA ALA A 230 -9.17 2.34 -20.95
C ALA A 230 -9.10 3.69 -20.22
N PRO A 231 -9.47 4.83 -20.85
CA PRO A 231 -9.29 6.14 -20.24
C PRO A 231 -10.15 6.31 -18.97
N GLY A 232 -9.60 6.98 -17.97
CA GLY A 232 -10.30 7.26 -16.71
C GLY A 232 -10.55 6.03 -15.84
N MET A 233 -9.83 4.93 -16.08
CA MET A 233 -9.80 3.74 -15.24
C MET A 233 -8.46 3.64 -14.52
N GLN A 234 -8.45 3.17 -13.28
CA GLN A 234 -7.22 3.11 -12.50
C GLN A 234 -6.29 2.00 -12.99
N ARG A 235 -4.98 2.26 -13.04
CA ARG A 235 -3.98 1.18 -13.03
C ARG A 235 -3.95 0.56 -11.63
N VAL A 236 -3.55 -0.70 -11.58
CA VAL A 236 -3.45 -1.43 -10.31
C VAL A 236 -2.11 -2.11 -10.13
N MET A 237 -1.61 -2.12 -8.89
CA MET A 237 -0.37 -2.75 -8.49
C MET A 237 -0.68 -4.02 -7.67
N PRO A 238 -0.35 -5.23 -8.17
CA PRO A 238 -0.61 -6.49 -7.45
C PRO A 238 0.36 -6.66 -6.27
N PRO A 239 -0.07 -7.23 -5.11
CA PRO A 239 0.75 -7.42 -3.91
C PRO A 239 2.03 -8.20 -4.18
N ASP A 240 1.88 -9.35 -4.84
CA ASP A 240 2.95 -10.32 -5.09
C ASP A 240 3.67 -9.99 -6.40
N GLN A 241 4.06 -8.71 -6.58
CA GLN A 241 4.65 -8.24 -7.83
C GLN A 241 6.07 -8.82 -8.05
N PRO A 242 6.39 -9.27 -9.27
CA PRO A 242 7.74 -9.57 -9.67
C PRO A 242 8.54 -8.27 -9.86
N GLY A 243 9.86 -8.40 -9.96
CA GLY A 243 10.76 -7.28 -10.24
C GLY A 243 11.37 -6.60 -9.03
N LEU A 244 11.02 -7.04 -7.82
CA LEU A 244 11.68 -6.67 -6.57
C LEU A 244 12.23 -7.94 -5.89
N PRO A 245 13.29 -7.83 -5.07
CA PRO A 245 13.80 -8.97 -4.33
C PRO A 245 12.74 -9.48 -3.36
N ASP A 246 12.67 -10.80 -3.21
CA ASP A 246 12.02 -11.35 -2.03
C ASP A 246 12.90 -10.98 -0.84
N ASP A 247 12.37 -10.20 0.10
CA ASP A 247 13.01 -9.94 1.40
C ASP A 247 13.46 -11.28 2.02
N GLU A 248 14.76 -11.59 1.91
CA GLU A 248 15.39 -12.60 2.74
C GLU A 248 15.56 -11.93 4.10
N GLY A 249 14.86 -12.46 5.10
CA GLY A 249 15.01 -11.98 6.46
C GLY A 249 16.48 -11.94 6.87
N GLU A 250 16.83 -11.01 7.74
CA GLU A 250 18.13 -10.95 8.41
C GLU A 250 18.53 -12.34 8.95
N THR A 251 19.39 -13.04 8.21
CA THR A 251 20.22 -14.19 8.64
C THR A 251 21.34 -14.21 7.59
N GLU A 252 22.56 -13.77 7.87
CA GLU A 252 23.48 -14.25 8.91
C GLU A 252 24.23 -13.05 9.51
N GLU A 253 24.33 -13.01 10.84
CA GLU A 253 25.44 -12.26 11.46
C GLU A 253 26.76 -12.77 10.88
N PRO A 254 27.73 -11.92 10.51
CA PRO A 254 29.06 -12.41 10.18
C PRO A 254 29.63 -13.02 11.46
N THR A 255 29.69 -14.35 11.53
CA THR A 255 30.42 -15.04 12.59
C THR A 255 31.92 -14.77 12.37
N THR A 256 32.41 -13.65 12.88
CA THR A 256 33.83 -13.46 13.13
C THR A 256 34.19 -14.28 14.37
N SER A 257 34.22 -15.61 14.23
CA SER A 257 35.05 -16.42 15.13
C SER A 257 36.50 -16.02 14.86
N PRO A 258 37.25 -15.50 15.84
CA PRO A 258 38.68 -15.36 15.68
C PRO A 258 39.27 -16.77 15.63
N GLU A 259 39.95 -17.12 14.53
CA GLU A 259 40.86 -18.25 14.52
C GLU A 259 41.92 -18.00 15.61
N ILE A 260 41.79 -18.71 16.73
CA ILE A 260 42.86 -18.83 17.71
C ILE A 260 43.91 -19.75 17.07
N PRO A 261 45.16 -19.29 16.85
CA PRO A 261 46.20 -20.15 16.31
C PRO A 261 46.53 -21.22 17.36
N SER A 262 46.36 -22.48 16.97
CA SER A 262 46.70 -23.65 17.77
C SER A 262 48.17 -23.58 18.16
N THR A 263 48.44 -23.38 19.46
CA THR A 263 49.77 -23.63 20.04
C THR A 263 49.70 -24.97 20.74
N GLU A 264 50.58 -25.85 20.31
CA GLU A 264 50.81 -27.22 20.75
C GLU A 264 51.33 -27.23 22.19
N GLU A 265 50.61 -27.86 23.14
CA GLU A 265 51.18 -28.30 24.42
C GLU A 265 50.76 -29.75 24.72
N ASN A 266 51.77 -30.56 25.04
CA ASN A 266 51.71 -31.97 25.42
C ASN A 266 51.36 -32.10 26.94
N PRO A 267 50.91 -33.28 27.43
CA PRO A 267 50.08 -33.42 28.63
C PRO A 267 50.84 -33.76 29.92
N SER A 268 50.16 -33.58 31.06
CA SER A 268 50.40 -34.30 32.33
C SER A 268 49.25 -33.90 33.29
N ASP A 269 48.21 -34.71 33.47
CA ASP A 269 48.02 -35.79 34.47
C ASP A 269 47.35 -35.33 35.78
N GLU A 270 46.44 -36.20 36.27
CA GLU A 270 45.79 -36.26 37.60
C GLU A 270 44.72 -35.19 37.96
N THR A 271 43.51 -35.48 38.46
CA THR A 271 42.90 -36.66 39.12
C THR A 271 41.37 -36.71 38.92
N THR A 272 40.82 -37.92 38.77
CA THR A 272 39.41 -38.38 38.89
C THR A 272 38.93 -38.39 40.37
N PRO A 273 37.73 -38.87 40.79
CA PRO A 273 36.35 -38.89 40.24
C PRO A 273 35.28 -38.34 41.24
N GLU A 274 34.01 -38.18 40.81
CA GLU A 274 32.87 -38.93 41.37
C GLU A 274 31.56 -38.60 40.61
N ASN A 275 30.87 -39.66 40.22
CA ASN A 275 29.51 -39.77 39.67
C ASN A 275 28.60 -40.25 40.86
N PRO A 276 27.33 -40.68 40.73
CA PRO A 276 26.29 -40.51 39.70
C PRO A 276 24.90 -40.20 40.33
N ASP A 277 23.85 -40.46 39.53
CA ASP A 277 22.46 -40.78 39.93
C ASP A 277 21.55 -39.57 40.20
N GLY A 278 20.33 -39.51 39.71
CA GLY A 278 19.49 -40.56 39.14
C GLY A 278 18.06 -40.29 39.56
N GLU A 279 17.17 -40.31 38.58
CA GLU A 279 15.78 -40.80 38.69
C GLU A 279 14.70 -40.08 39.56
N THR A 280 13.53 -40.00 38.91
CA THR A 280 12.17 -40.29 39.43
C THR A 280 11.24 -39.18 39.93
N SER A 281 10.08 -39.15 39.26
CA SER A 281 8.73 -39.35 39.82
C SER A 281 7.91 -38.16 40.32
N SER A 282 6.95 -37.76 39.47
CA SER A 282 5.47 -37.90 39.61
C SER A 282 4.67 -37.38 40.81
N ASN A 283 3.42 -37.03 40.45
CA ASN A 283 2.16 -36.89 41.22
C ASN A 283 1.95 -35.56 41.95
N GLU A 284 0.76 -34.95 42.01
CA GLU A 284 -0.64 -35.27 41.65
C GLU A 284 -1.40 -33.91 41.75
N THR A 285 -2.52 -33.63 41.06
CA THR A 285 -3.93 -33.82 41.50
C THR A 285 -4.82 -33.27 40.35
N THR A 286 -5.64 -34.02 39.59
CA THR A 286 -7.07 -34.42 39.79
C THR A 286 -7.98 -33.22 40.19
N GLU A 287 -9.13 -32.88 39.59
CA GLU A 287 -10.28 -33.66 39.11
C GLU A 287 -11.04 -32.94 37.95
N ASN A 288 -11.70 -33.76 37.14
CA ASN A 288 -12.68 -33.50 36.06
C ASN A 288 -14.02 -34.13 36.53
N PRO A 289 -15.13 -34.26 35.77
CA PRO A 289 -15.89 -33.45 34.79
C PRO A 289 -17.32 -33.11 35.35
N GLU A 290 -18.27 -32.45 34.68
CA GLU A 290 -19.22 -33.01 33.70
C GLU A 290 -20.25 -31.96 33.18
N PRO A 291 -20.96 -32.26 32.06
CA PRO A 291 -21.84 -31.36 31.32
C PRO A 291 -23.33 -31.56 31.65
N SER A 292 -24.21 -30.68 31.16
CA SER A 292 -25.63 -31.05 30.94
C SER A 292 -26.31 -30.17 29.89
N ASP A 293 -26.85 -30.83 28.87
CA ASP A 293 -27.93 -30.36 28.01
C ASP A 293 -29.26 -30.23 28.79
N SER A 294 -30.14 -29.32 28.33
CA SER A 294 -31.59 -29.62 28.27
C SER A 294 -32.31 -28.68 27.31
N GLU A 295 -33.06 -29.29 26.38
CA GLU A 295 -34.08 -28.70 25.51
C GLU A 295 -35.29 -28.13 26.28
N GLY A 296 -36.10 -27.29 25.62
CA GLY A 296 -37.53 -27.15 25.98
C GLY A 296 -38.22 -25.81 25.68
N THR A 297 -38.67 -25.65 24.41
CA THR A 297 -39.98 -25.09 23.95
C THR A 297 -40.68 -23.91 24.66
N THR A 298 -41.07 -22.85 23.91
CA THR A 298 -42.45 -22.62 23.35
C THR A 298 -42.57 -21.29 22.56
N THR A 299 -43.20 -21.36 21.38
CA THR A 299 -44.17 -20.47 20.66
C THR A 299 -44.54 -19.11 21.27
N ASP A 300 -44.99 -18.06 20.58
CA ASP A 300 -45.34 -17.69 19.19
C ASP A 300 -45.46 -16.14 19.23
N GLU A 301 -45.39 -15.48 18.08
CA GLU A 301 -46.30 -14.40 17.64
C GLU A 301 -45.62 -13.40 16.70
N THR A 302 -46.31 -13.28 15.58
CA THR A 302 -46.13 -12.45 14.40
C THR A 302 -46.36 -10.98 14.74
N ASP A 303 -45.54 -10.07 14.20
CA ASP A 303 -46.03 -8.76 13.79
C ASP A 303 -45.17 -8.19 12.64
N GLU A 304 -45.79 -8.09 11.47
CA GLU A 304 -45.33 -7.31 10.32
C GLU A 304 -45.58 -5.80 10.55
N PRO A 305 -44.89 -4.90 9.83
CA PRO A 305 -44.69 -3.52 10.27
C PRO A 305 -45.89 -2.62 9.97
N THR A 306 -46.21 -1.74 10.92
CA THR A 306 -47.11 -0.61 10.68
C THR A 306 -46.35 0.54 9.98
N PRO A 307 -46.88 1.15 8.91
CA PRO A 307 -46.22 2.25 8.22
C PRO A 307 -46.36 3.55 9.02
N SER A 308 -45.22 4.14 9.41
CA SER A 308 -45.21 5.48 9.99
C SER A 308 -45.48 6.54 8.93
N LYS A 309 -46.35 7.48 9.33
CA LYS A 309 -46.93 8.58 8.55
C LYS A 309 -45.91 9.47 7.84
N THR A 310 -46.33 9.85 6.64
CA THR A 310 -45.93 10.99 5.81
C THR A 310 -45.57 12.23 6.63
N THR A 311 -44.37 12.76 6.41
CA THR A 311 -43.99 14.12 6.81
C THR A 311 -44.22 15.05 5.64
N ASP A 312 -44.91 16.16 5.90
CA ASP A 312 -45.33 17.16 4.92
C ASP A 312 -44.15 17.78 4.16
N VAL A 313 -44.34 17.88 2.84
CA VAL A 313 -43.49 18.62 1.91
C VAL A 313 -43.72 20.11 2.12
N VAL A 314 -42.70 20.83 2.59
CA VAL A 314 -42.67 22.30 2.57
C VAL A 314 -42.39 22.75 1.13
N PRO A 315 -43.22 23.60 0.50
CA PRO A 315 -42.93 24.11 -0.83
C PRO A 315 -41.77 25.10 -0.82
N ASN A 316 -40.85 24.91 -1.77
CA ASN A 316 -39.75 25.80 -2.09
C ASN A 316 -40.27 27.20 -2.49
N PRO A 317 -39.72 28.32 -1.97
CA PRO A 317 -40.08 29.65 -2.45
C PRO A 317 -39.52 29.91 -3.86
N GLU A 318 -40.36 30.46 -4.74
CA GLU A 318 -40.03 30.87 -6.10
C GLU A 318 -38.88 31.91 -6.14
N PRO A 319 -38.02 31.90 -7.18
CA PRO A 319 -37.01 32.94 -7.34
C PRO A 319 -37.62 34.27 -7.83
N THR A 320 -37.36 35.34 -7.08
CA THR A 320 -37.68 36.73 -7.44
C THR A 320 -36.95 37.16 -8.73
N PRO A 321 -37.62 37.85 -9.67
CA PRO A 321 -36.99 38.29 -10.92
C PRO A 321 -36.16 39.56 -10.68
N THR A 322 -34.90 39.57 -11.14
CA THR A 322 -34.14 40.81 -11.27
C THR A 322 -34.21 41.25 -12.73
N SER A 323 -35.05 42.25 -13.01
CA SER A 323 -34.98 43.04 -14.23
C SER A 323 -34.08 44.25 -13.98
N SER A 324 -33.12 44.46 -14.88
CA SER A 324 -32.59 45.78 -15.20
C SER A 324 -32.15 45.75 -16.66
N GLU A 325 -33.03 46.22 -17.53
CA GLU A 325 -32.72 46.99 -18.75
C GLU A 325 -31.65 48.05 -18.40
N GLN A 326 -30.70 48.49 -19.24
CA GLN A 326 -30.65 48.84 -20.66
C GLN A 326 -29.15 49.15 -20.90
N GLU A 327 -28.51 49.00 -22.05
CA GLU A 327 -28.70 49.83 -23.24
C GLU A 327 -27.79 49.30 -24.37
N LYS A 328 -28.31 49.28 -25.60
CA LYS A 328 -27.56 49.09 -26.84
C LYS A 328 -28.05 50.13 -27.83
N LYS A 329 -27.16 51.00 -28.35
CA LYS A 329 -27.24 51.68 -29.65
C LYS A 329 -25.85 52.27 -29.97
N LEU A 330 -25.21 51.89 -31.08
CA LEU A 330 -25.14 52.68 -32.35
C LEU A 330 -24.74 54.13 -32.04
N GLU A 331 -23.55 54.61 -32.34
CA GLU A 331 -22.79 54.62 -33.62
C GLU A 331 -21.27 54.69 -33.35
#